data_AF-A0A2P9H2Q2-F1
#
_entry.id   AF-A0A2P9H2Q2-F1
#
_cell.length_a   1.000
_cell.length_b   1.000
_cell.length_c   1.000
_cell.angle_alpha   90.00
_cell.angle_beta   90.00
_cell.angle_gamma   90.00
#
_symmetry.space_group_name_H-M   'P 1'
#
loop_
_entity.id
_entity.type
_entity.pdbx_description
1 polymer ?
#
loop_
_entity_poly.entity_id
_entity_poly.type
_entity_poly.pdbx_seq_one_letter_code
_entity_poly.pdbx_strand_id
1 'polypeptide(L)' 'MAQYESELTAFLRKLKSEHPEVEREQMKGRAIWWDKHPDPDDLRRWEASRVRMPAYVYFAAKPLNPASGS' A
#
# COMPACT_ATOMS: atom_id res chain seq x y z
N MET A 1 -27.99 0.34 -23.39
CA MET A 1 -27.92 -0.71 -22.35
C MET A 1 -27.69 -0.01 -21.02
N ALA A 2 -28.50 -0.26 -19.99
CA ALA A 2 -28.21 0.29 -18.67
C ALA A 2 -26.97 -0.41 -18.09
N GLN A 3 -26.00 0.36 -17.63
CA GLN A 3 -24.82 -0.19 -16.96
C GLN A 3 -25.28 -0.87 -15.67
N TYR A 4 -24.92 -2.13 -15.45
CA TYR A 4 -25.23 -2.80 -14.19
C TYR A 4 -24.56 -2.07 -13.04
N GLU A 5 -25.34 -1.69 -12.04
CA GLU A 5 -24.88 -1.18 -10.77
C GLU A 5 -25.18 -2.22 -9.68
N SER A 6 -24.18 -2.53 -8.84
CA SER A 6 -24.41 -3.40 -7.69
C SER A 6 -25.22 -2.68 -6.61
N GLU A 7 -26.07 -3.41 -5.89
CA GLU A 7 -26.87 -2.88 -4.79
C GLU A 7 -26.02 -2.15 -3.75
N LEU A 8 -24.82 -2.67 -3.48
CA LEU A 8 -23.85 -2.03 -2.59
C LEU A 8 -23.44 -0.64 -3.07
N THR A 9 -23.19 -0.48 -4.38
CA THR A 9 -22.80 0.82 -4.94
C THR A 9 -23.94 1.82 -4.83
N ALA A 10 -25.17 1.38 -5.10
CA ALA A 10 -26.36 2.22 -4.96
C ALA A 10 -26.58 2.65 -3.49
N PHE A 11 -26.40 1.71 -2.56
CA PHE A 11 -26.46 1.97 -1.12
C PHE A 11 -25.40 3.00 -0.69
N LEU A 12 -24.14 2.83 -1.08
CA LEU A 12 -23.06 3.75 -0.71
C LEU A 12 -23.28 5.15 -1.28
N ARG A 13 -23.80 5.27 -2.51
CA ARG A 13 -24.18 6.56 -3.09
C ARG A 13 -25.27 7.24 -2.28
N LYS A 14 -26.33 6.50 -1.94
CA LYS A 14 -27.43 7.01 -1.12
C LYS A 14 -26.93 7.48 0.24
N LEU A 15 -26.15 6.64 0.93
CA LEU A 15 -25.56 6.95 2.23
C LEU A 15 -24.77 8.26 2.20
N LYS A 16 -23.88 8.43 1.20
CA LYS A 16 -23.08 9.66 1.07
C LYS A 16 -23.91 10.89 0.73
N SER A 17 -25.01 10.72 -0.01
CA SER A 17 -25.92 11.83 -0.32
C SER A 17 -26.72 12.29 0.90
N GLU A 18 -27.12 11.35 1.75
CA GLU A 18 -27.87 11.63 2.98
C GLU A 18 -26.95 12.13 4.11
N HIS A 19 -25.67 11.70 4.10
CA HIS A 19 -24.68 11.96 5.14
C HIS A 19 -23.37 12.53 4.56
N PRO A 20 -23.36 13.80 4.11
CA PRO A 20 -22.16 14.42 3.54
C PRO A 20 -20.97 14.48 4.52
N GLU A 21 -21.22 14.43 5.84
CA GLU A 21 -20.19 14.37 6.87
C GLU A 21 -19.33 13.10 6.83
N VAL A 22 -19.87 12.00 6.29
CA VAL A 22 -19.18 10.70 6.23
C VAL A 22 -17.88 10.80 5.45
N GLU A 23 -17.82 11.61 4.38
CA GLU A 23 -16.58 11.78 3.62
C GLU A 23 -15.49 12.47 4.45
N ARG A 24 -15.87 13.50 5.22
CA ARG A 24 -14.94 14.19 6.13
C ARG A 24 -14.41 13.25 7.20
N GLU A 25 -15.29 12.45 7.82
CA GLU A 25 -14.88 11.47 8.84
C GLU A 25 -14.05 10.34 8.24
N GLN A 26 -14.33 9.91 7.00
CA GLN A 26 -13.51 8.94 6.27
C GLN A 26 -12.09 9.48 6.06
N MET A 27 -11.95 10.75 5.63
CA MET A 27 -10.66 11.39 5.45
C MET A 27 -9.89 11.49 6.78
N LYS A 28 -10.56 11.93 7.85
CA LYS A 28 -9.95 11.99 9.19
C LYS A 28 -9.49 10.61 9.65
N GLY A 29 -10.32 9.58 9.49
CA GLY A 29 -9.99 8.21 9.85
C GLY A 29 -8.76 7.67 9.10
N ARG A 30 -8.66 7.96 7.80
CA ARG A 30 -7.46 7.61 7.00
C ARG A 30 -6.21 8.35 7.49
N ALA A 31 -6.32 9.65 7.80
CA ALA A 31 -5.18 10.45 8.24
C ALA A 31 -4.54 9.98 9.56
N ILE A 32 -5.28 9.30 10.44
CA ILE A 32 -4.73 8.85 11.73
C ILE A 32 -3.66 7.76 11.53
N TRP A 33 -3.93 6.77 10.67
CA TRP A 33 -3.10 5.56 10.57
C TRP A 33 -2.52 5.30 9.19
N TRP A 34 -3.19 5.77 8.13
CA TRP A 34 -2.86 5.40 6.75
C TRP A 34 -2.07 6.49 6.03
N ASP A 35 -2.54 7.74 6.06
CA ASP A 35 -1.88 8.86 5.37
C ASP A 35 -0.75 9.44 6.23
N LYS A 36 0.32 8.65 6.42
CA LYS A 36 1.53 9.08 7.14
C LYS A 36 2.60 9.55 6.16
N HIS A 37 3.10 10.75 6.35
CA HIS A 37 4.29 11.25 5.66
C HIS A 37 5.53 10.87 6.46
N PRO A 38 6.44 10.05 5.92
CA PRO A 38 7.70 9.74 6.60
C PRO A 38 8.60 10.98 6.61
N ASP A 39 9.29 11.20 7.73
CA ASP A 39 10.29 12.27 7.85
C ASP A 39 11.46 11.99 6.87
N PRO A 40 11.94 12.98 6.10
CA PRO A 40 13.12 12.82 5.25
C PRO A 40 14.36 12.27 5.97
N ASP A 41 14.56 12.60 7.25
CA ASP A 41 15.63 12.02 8.07
C ASP A 41 15.42 10.52 8.30
N ASP A 42 14.19 10.10 8.59
CA ASP A 42 13.85 8.69 8.79
C ASP A 42 13.95 7.89 7.50
N LEU A 43 13.50 8.46 6.37
CA LEU A 43 13.71 7.86 5.05
C LEU A 43 15.18 7.57 4.78
N ARG A 44 16.06 8.55 5.03
CA ARG A 44 17.52 8.39 4.86
C ARG A 44 18.07 7.30 5.77
N ARG A 45 17.63 7.25 7.03
CA ARG A 45 18.06 6.21 7.99
C ARG A 45 17.60 4.82 7.56
N TRP A 46 16.37 4.68 7.07
CA TRP A 46 15.84 3.41 6.59
C TRP A 46 16.57 2.92 5.35
N GLU A 47 16.89 3.83 4.43
CA GLU A 47 17.68 3.51 3.24
C GLU A 47 19.11 3.07 3.61
N ALA A 48 19.77 3.78 4.53
CA ALA A 48 21.09 3.42 5.03
C ALA A 48 21.09 2.08 5.80
N SER A 49 19.97 1.70 6.41
CA SER A 49 19.83 0.46 7.20
C SER A 49 19.33 -0.73 6.38
N ARG A 50 19.12 -0.57 5.06
CA ARG A 50 18.48 -1.59 4.23
C ARG A 50 19.38 -2.80 4.04
N VAL A 51 18.92 -3.98 4.48
CA VAL A 51 19.60 -5.26 4.25
C VAL A 51 19.01 -5.95 3.02
N ARG A 52 19.87 -6.43 2.11
CA ARG A 52 19.44 -7.17 0.92
C ARG A 52 18.96 -8.57 1.30
N MET A 53 17.66 -8.81 1.17
CA MET A 53 17.06 -10.13 1.36
C MET A 53 17.03 -10.92 0.03
N PRO A 54 17.28 -12.24 0.05
CA PRO A 54 17.08 -13.09 -1.12
C PRO A 54 15.59 -13.19 -1.48
N ALA A 55 15.27 -13.49 -2.74
CA ALA A 55 13.88 -13.58 -3.24
C ALA A 55 13.03 -14.60 -2.46
N TYR A 56 13.67 -15.62 -1.91
CA TYR A 56 13.04 -16.59 -1.04
C TYR A 56 13.91 -16.78 0.21
N VAL A 57 13.42 -16.28 1.35
CA VAL A 57 14.16 -16.26 2.64
C VAL A 57 14.41 -17.66 3.20
N TYR A 58 13.51 -18.60 2.91
CA TYR A 58 13.57 -19.98 3.41
C TYR A 58 14.39 -20.93 2.54
N PHE A 59 14.82 -20.48 1.36
CA PHE A 59 15.65 -21.28 0.48
C PHE A 59 17.07 -20.75 0.55
N ALA A 60 18.04 -21.65 0.81
CA ALA A 60 19.44 -21.29 0.78
C ALA A 60 19.76 -20.63 -0.57
N ALA A 61 20.34 -19.43 -0.55
CA ALA A 61 20.71 -18.71 -1.76
C ALA A 61 21.59 -19.62 -2.61
N LYS A 62 21.13 -19.94 -3.82
CA LYS A 62 21.92 -20.70 -4.80
C LYS A 62 23.28 -19.99 -4.95
N PRO A 63 24.43 -20.69 -4.79
CA PRO A 63 25.71 -20.04 -4.98
C PRO A 63 25.77 -19.44 -6.37
N LEU A 64 26.17 -18.16 -6.48
CA LEU A 64 26.44 -17.52 -7.76
C LEU A 64 27.58 -18.32 -8.42
N ASN A 65 27.28 -18.99 -9.52
CA ASN A 65 28.29 -19.70 -10.29
C ASN A 65 29.27 -18.65 -10.87
N PRO A 66 30.60 -18.73 -10.65
CA PRO A 66 31.51 -17.83 -11.34
C PRO A 66 31.39 -18.06 -12.84
N ALA A 67 31.36 -16.95 -13.57
CA ALA A 67 31.10 -16.88 -15.00
C ALA A 67 31.86 -17.96 -15.79
N SER A 68 31.15 -18.60 -16.72
CA SER A 68 31.72 -19.29 -17.86
C SER A 68 32.70 -18.36 -18.58
N GLY A 69 34.00 -18.58 -18.37
CA GLY A 69 35.09 -17.97 -19.10
C GLY A 69 35.96 -19.06 -19.69
N SER A 70 35.98 -19.10 -21.02
CA SER A 70 36.80 -19.93 -21.94
C SER A 70 36.51 -21.42 -22.04
#